data_AF-U3ALL0-F1
#
_entry.id   AF-U3ALL0-F1
#
_cell.length_a   1.000
_cell.length_b   1.000
_cell.length_c   1.000
_cell.angle_alpha   90.00
_cell.angle_beta   90.00
_cell.angle_gamma   90.00
#
_symmetry.space_group_name_H-M   'P 1'
#
loop_
_entity.id
_entity.type
_entity.pdbx_description
1 polymer ?
#
loop_
_entity_poly.entity_id
_entity_poly.type
_entity_poly.pdbx_seq_one_letter_code
_entity_poly.pdbx_strand_id
1 'polypeptide(L)' 'MRDKYNTHWWINTLYDNNTPGLRSGGRGDELAFRDGQADEVWGWWHRNGATIFQTDEPVMATEFLNEAGYRKAY' A
#
# COMPACT_ATOMS: atom_id res chain seq x y z
N MET A 1 -8.92 11.86 13.66
CA MET A 1 -9.62 10.60 14.01
C MET A 1 -8.64 9.50 14.37
N ARG A 2 -7.65 9.19 13.52
CA ARG A 2 -6.55 8.24 13.80
C ARG A 2 -5.95 8.42 15.20
N ASP A 3 -5.38 9.58 15.50
CA ASP A 3 -4.63 9.77 16.75
C ASP A 3 -5.55 9.92 17.99
N LYS A 4 -6.79 10.37 17.79
CA LYS A 4 -7.78 10.55 18.87
C LYS A 4 -8.39 9.22 19.31
N TYR A 5 -8.61 8.30 18.37
CA TYR A 5 -9.36 7.06 18.61
C TYR A 5 -8.55 5.80 18.27
N ASN A 6 -7.23 5.94 18.05
CA ASN A 6 -6.34 4.87 17.60
C ASN A 6 -6.90 4.09 16.39
N THR A 7 -7.43 4.80 15.40
CA THR A 7 -8.09 4.19 14.24
C THR A 7 -7.14 4.12 13.05
N HIS A 8 -7.00 2.94 12.47
CA HIS A 8 -6.11 2.71 11.34
C HIS A 8 -6.88 2.58 10.03
N TRP A 9 -6.27 3.07 8.95
CA TRP A 9 -6.80 2.87 7.60
C TRP A 9 -6.12 1.66 6.97
N TRP A 10 -6.93 0.65 6.67
CA TRP A 10 -6.55 -0.55 5.95
C TRP A 10 -6.86 -0.37 4.47
N ILE A 11 -5.87 -0.62 3.62
CA ILE A 11 -6.05 -0.64 2.17
C ILE A 11 -5.56 -1.96 1.57
N ASN A 12 -6.28 -2.44 0.54
CA ASN A 12 -5.94 -3.69 -0.16
C ASN A 12 -5.29 -3.35 -1.49
N THR A 13 -4.00 -3.65 -1.66
CA THR A 13 -3.32 -3.48 -2.95
C THR A 13 -3.27 -4.78 -3.77
N LEU A 14 -3.89 -5.86 -3.31
CA LEU A 14 -3.98 -7.16 -4.01
C LEU A 14 -4.22 -7.07 -5.52
N TYR A 15 -3.76 -8.09 -6.25
CA TYR A 15 -4.08 -8.24 -7.67
C TYR A 15 -5.60 -8.38 -7.92
N ASP A 16 -6.05 -7.91 -9.08
CA ASP A 16 -7.38 -8.13 -9.61
C ASP A 16 -7.32 -8.53 -11.09
N ASN A 17 -7.57 -9.81 -11.35
CA ASN A 17 -7.52 -10.37 -12.71
C ASN A 17 -8.79 -10.09 -13.53
N ASN A 18 -9.89 -9.67 -12.90
CA ASN A 18 -11.18 -9.50 -13.56
C ASN A 18 -11.59 -8.03 -13.70
N THR A 19 -11.19 -7.20 -12.74
CA THR A 19 -11.51 -5.77 -12.69
C THR A 19 -10.31 -4.91 -12.29
N PRO A 20 -9.19 -4.97 -13.04
CA PRO A 20 -8.02 -4.13 -12.76
C PRO A 20 -8.43 -2.66 -12.76
N GLY A 21 -8.02 -1.92 -11.73
CA GLY A 21 -8.40 -0.51 -11.55
C GLY A 21 -9.51 -0.24 -10.54
N LEU A 22 -10.37 -1.22 -10.21
CA LEU A 22 -11.49 -1.00 -9.28
C LEU A 22 -11.09 -1.15 -7.81
N ARG A 23 -10.04 -1.93 -7.53
CA ARG A 23 -9.45 -2.02 -6.19
C ARG A 23 -8.50 -0.86 -5.96
N SER A 24 -8.63 -0.21 -4.80
CA SER A 24 -7.73 0.88 -4.39
C SER A 24 -7.56 1.96 -5.45
N GLY A 25 -8.64 2.29 -6.18
CA GLY A 25 -8.64 3.32 -7.21
C GLY A 25 -7.55 3.16 -8.26
N GLY A 26 -7.20 1.91 -8.60
CA GLY A 26 -6.17 1.56 -9.58
C GLY A 26 -4.74 1.61 -9.07
N ARG A 27 -4.54 1.75 -7.76
CA ARG A 27 -3.24 1.68 -7.09
C ARG A 27 -3.10 0.33 -6.38
N GLY A 28 -2.99 -0.72 -7.19
CA GLY A 28 -2.77 -2.11 -6.76
C GLY A 28 -1.37 -2.63 -7.08
N ASP A 29 -1.13 -3.90 -6.80
CA ASP A 29 0.14 -4.60 -6.94
C ASP A 29 0.51 -4.76 -8.42
N GLU A 30 -0.43 -4.64 -9.36
CA GLU A 30 -0.12 -4.50 -10.78
C GLU A 30 0.80 -3.30 -11.01
N LEU A 31 0.44 -2.14 -10.45
CA LEU A 31 1.20 -0.91 -10.63
C LEU A 31 2.49 -0.93 -9.79
N ALA A 32 2.44 -1.49 -8.59
CA ALA A 32 3.59 -1.54 -7.70
C ALA A 32 4.68 -2.49 -8.22
N PHE A 33 4.29 -3.73 -8.56
CA PHE A 33 5.22 -4.82 -8.86
C PHE A 33 5.44 -5.00 -10.37
N ARG A 34 4.37 -5.08 -11.19
CA ARG A 34 4.53 -5.35 -12.63
C ARG A 34 5.12 -4.14 -13.36
N ASP A 35 4.68 -2.95 -12.99
CA ASP A 35 5.14 -1.70 -13.60
C ASP A 35 6.30 -1.04 -12.82
N GLY A 36 6.68 -1.61 -11.66
CA GLY A 36 7.78 -1.13 -10.83
C GLY A 36 7.52 0.24 -10.17
N GLN A 37 6.26 0.64 -10.01
CA GLN A 37 5.88 1.96 -9.48
C GLN A 37 5.42 1.90 -8.02
N ALA A 38 6.25 1.31 -7.15
CA ALA A 38 5.94 1.13 -5.73
C ALA A 38 5.57 2.43 -4.98
N ASP A 39 6.22 3.56 -5.27
CA ASP A 39 5.89 4.85 -4.62
C ASP A 39 4.51 5.39 -5.04
N GLU A 40 4.05 5.11 -6.26
CA GLU A 40 2.71 5.50 -6.73
C GLU A 40 1.59 4.67 -6.10
N VAL A 41 1.95 3.55 -5.44
CA VAL A 41 1.02 2.67 -4.74
C VAL A 41 1.19 2.82 -3.23
N TRP A 42 2.19 2.19 -2.62
CA TRP A 42 2.35 2.17 -1.16
C TRP A 42 2.75 3.54 -0.61
N GLY A 43 3.63 4.26 -1.31
CA GLY A 43 4.03 5.62 -0.93
C GLY A 43 2.87 6.60 -0.99
N TRP A 44 2.11 6.58 -2.08
CA TRP A 44 0.92 7.40 -2.25
C TRP A 44 -0.11 7.12 -1.16
N TRP A 45 -0.45 5.85 -0.92
CA TRP A 45 -1.41 5.48 0.12
C TRP A 45 -0.94 5.85 1.52
N HIS A 46 0.35 5.68 1.83
CA HIS A 46 0.93 6.11 3.10
C HIS A 46 0.77 7.62 3.31
N ARG A 47 1.14 8.43 2.30
CA ARG A 47 1.01 9.89 2.34
C ARG A 47 -0.45 10.34 2.46
N ASN A 48 -1.39 9.53 1.96
CA ASN A 48 -2.82 9.76 2.08
C ASN A 48 -3.44 9.18 3.37
N GLY A 49 -2.63 8.63 4.28
CA GLY A 49 -3.06 8.24 5.62
C GLY A 49 -3.34 6.75 5.82
N ALA A 50 -3.12 5.90 4.81
CA ALA A 50 -3.12 4.46 5.00
C ALA A 50 -2.00 4.05 5.98
N THR A 51 -2.33 3.18 6.90
CA THR A 51 -1.40 2.71 7.94
C THR A 51 -1.27 1.19 7.98
N ILE A 52 -2.15 0.47 7.28
CA ILE A 52 -2.12 -0.99 7.15
C ILE A 52 -2.34 -1.32 5.67
N PHE A 53 -1.48 -2.18 5.14
CA PHE A 53 -1.52 -2.66 3.76
C PHE A 53 -1.76 -4.17 3.76
N GLN A 54 -2.70 -4.61 2.94
CA GLN A 54 -2.81 -6.01 2.52
C GLN A 54 -2.39 -6.10 1.05
N THR A 55 -1.35 -6.88 0.77
CA THR A 55 -0.68 -6.99 -0.53
C THR A 55 -0.34 -8.46 -0.80
N ASP A 56 -0.32 -8.85 -2.08
CA ASP A 56 0.20 -10.14 -2.54
C ASP A 56 1.73 -10.11 -2.69
N GLU A 57 2.36 -8.93 -2.56
CA GLU A 57 3.81 -8.71 -2.68
C GLU A 57 4.46 -8.25 -1.36
N PRO A 58 4.32 -9.01 -0.24
CA PRO A 58 4.70 -8.54 1.09
C PRO A 58 6.20 -8.30 1.28
N VAL A 59 7.05 -9.01 0.53
CA VAL A 59 8.52 -8.82 0.57
C VAL A 59 8.87 -7.45 -0.01
N MET A 60 8.48 -7.19 -1.26
CA MET A 60 8.73 -5.92 -1.94
C MET A 60 8.13 -4.73 -1.19
N ALA A 61 6.88 -4.87 -0.72
CA ALA A 61 6.21 -3.83 0.06
C ALA A 61 6.99 -3.53 1.35
N THR A 62 7.48 -4.56 2.05
CA THR A 62 8.25 -4.37 3.28
C THR A 62 9.58 -3.69 3.03
N GLU A 63 10.32 -4.12 2.01
CA GLU A 63 11.59 -3.52 1.60
C GLU A 63 11.40 -2.03 1.25
N PHE A 64 10.46 -1.73 0.34
CA PHE A 64 10.14 -0.36 -0.05
C PHE A 64 9.75 0.51 1.16
N LEU A 65 8.84 0.04 2.01
CA LEU A 65 8.38 0.82 3.17
C LEU A 65 9.48 1.05 4.22
N ASN A 66 10.44 0.12 4.33
CA ASN A 66 11.61 0.29 5.20
C ASN A 66 12.59 1.31 4.62
N GLU A 67 12.94 1.17 3.34
CA GLU A 67 13.86 2.08 2.63
C GLU A 67 13.32 3.51 2.60
N ALA A 68 12.01 3.68 2.40
CA ALA A 68 11.34 4.97 2.41
C ALA A 68 11.15 5.57 3.83
N GLY A 69 11.47 4.81 4.89
CA GLY A 69 11.28 5.25 6.28
C GLY A 69 9.81 5.35 6.73
N TYR A 70 8.89 4.71 6.00
CA TYR A 70 7.45 4.73 6.30
C TYR A 70 7.03 3.69 7.33
N ARG A 71 7.80 2.58 7.45
CA ARG A 71 7.52 1.52 8.42
C ARG A 71 8.27 1.76 9.73
N LYS A 72 7.55 1.72 10.84
CA LYS A 72 8.15 1.59 12.17
C LYS A 72 8.33 0.12 12.49
N ALA A 73 9.56 -0.26 12.83
CA ALA A 73 9.82 -1.57 13.42
C ALA A 73 9.08 -1.66 14.78
N TYR A 74 8.55 -2.85 15.06
CA TYR A 74 7.94 -3.22 16.34
C TYR A 74 8.94 -3.97 17.21
#